data_AF-A0A6P2BKP5-F1
#
_entry.id   AF-A0A6P2BKP5-F1
#
_cell.length_a   1.000
_cell.length_b   1.000
_cell.length_c   1.000
_cell.angle_alpha   90.00
_cell.angle_beta   90.00
_cell.angle_gamma   90.00
#
_symmetry.space_group_name_H-M   'P 1'
#
loop_
_entity.id
_entity.type
_entity.pdbx_description
1 polymer ?
#
loop_
_entity_poly.entity_id
_entity_poly.type
_entity_poly.pdbx_seq_one_letter_code
_entity_poly.pdbx_strand_id
1 'polypeptide(L)' 'MKVFLEFECELEARQYRHENGTGGWIFVPDDYGKVVLFPPDLPPSSIFQHPMSRGRSGHLIGSA' A
#
# COMPACT_ATOMS: atom_id res chain seq x y z
N MET A 1 -14.17 -6.58 7.91
CA MET A 1 -13.39 -7.06 6.75
C MET A 1 -12.45 -5.93 6.37
N LYS A 2 -11.13 -6.12 6.46
CA LYS A 2 -10.19 -5.05 6.06
C LYS A 2 -10.14 -5.03 4.53
N VAL A 3 -10.31 -3.85 3.93
CA VAL A 3 -10.27 -3.68 2.48
C VAL A 3 -8.87 -3.24 2.10
N PHE A 4 -8.25 -3.98 1.18
CA PHE A 4 -6.96 -3.66 0.59
C PHE A 4 -7.21 -3.33 -0.88
N LEU A 5 -6.58 -2.28 -1.38
CA LEU A 5 -6.78 -1.84 -2.76
C LEU A 5 -5.48 -2.02 -3.53
N GLU A 6 -5.59 -2.69 -4.68
CA GLU A 6 -4.47 -2.97 -5.56
C GLU A 6 -4.53 -2.06 -6.79
N PHE A 7 -3.37 -1.54 -7.19
CA PHE A 7 -3.21 -0.61 -8.30
C PHE A 7 -2.07 -1.08 -9.21
N GLU A 8 -2.12 -0.67 -10.48
CA GLU A 8 -1.07 -1.03 -11.45
C GLU A 8 0.20 -0.19 -11.25
N CYS A 9 0.05 1.03 -10.72
CA CYS A 9 1.18 1.91 -10.45
C CYS A 9 1.01 2.76 -9.19
N GLU A 10 2.14 3.32 -8.73
CA GLU A 10 2.20 4.17 -7.54
C GLU A 10 1.34 5.43 -7.69
N LEU A 11 1.28 6.02 -8.89
CA LEU A 11 0.54 7.23 -9.15
C LEU A 11 -0.96 7.04 -8.90
N GLU A 12 -1.55 5.95 -9.40
CA GLU A 12 -2.96 5.61 -9.19
C GLU A 12 -3.27 5.43 -7.70
N ALA A 13 -2.42 4.70 -6.96
CA ALA A 13 -2.61 4.49 -5.53
C ALA A 13 -2.56 5.80 -4.74
N ARG A 14 -1.62 6.70 -5.08
CA ARG A 14 -1.50 8.02 -4.46
C ARG A 14 -2.71 8.91 -4.77
N GLN A 15 -3.14 8.93 -6.03
CA GLN A 15 -4.27 9.73 -6.47
C GLN A 15 -5.56 9.25 -5.80
N TYR A 16 -5.82 7.94 -5.80
CA TYR A 16 -6.97 7.36 -5.11
C TYR A 16 -6.97 7.71 -3.62
N ARG A 17 -5.81 7.57 -2.95
CA ARG A 17 -5.66 7.92 -1.53
C ARG A 17 -5.98 9.38 -1.25
N HIS A 18 -5.52 10.28 -2.12
CA HIS A 18 -5.77 11.72 -1.99
C HIS A 18 -7.24 12.06 -2.21
N GLU A 19 -7.83 11.57 -3.30
CA GLU A 19 -9.22 11.87 -3.70
C GLU A 19 -10.25 11.33 -2.69
N ASN A 20 -9.98 10.17 -2.09
CA ASN A 20 -10.91 9.50 -1.18
C ASN A 20 -10.58 9.73 0.31
N GLY A 21 -9.47 10.40 0.62
CA GLY A 21 -9.05 10.65 2.01
C GLY A 21 -8.89 9.37 2.84
N THR A 22 -8.46 8.26 2.22
CA THR A 22 -8.41 6.94 2.88
C THR A 22 -7.29 6.82 3.92
N GLY A 23 -6.25 7.65 3.82
CA GLY A 23 -5.07 7.58 4.67
C GLY A 23 -4.23 6.32 4.42
N GLY A 24 -3.58 5.81 5.46
CA GLY A 24 -2.83 4.56 5.42
C GLY A 24 -1.56 4.58 4.56
N TRP A 25 -1.09 3.37 4.26
CA TRP A 25 0.24 3.13 3.73
C TRP A 25 0.16 2.51 2.34
N ILE A 26 0.93 3.03 1.40
CA ILE A 26 1.06 2.44 0.07
C ILE A 26 2.36 1.63 0.05
N PHE A 27 2.26 0.34 -0.25
CA PHE A 27 3.42 -0.51 -0.53
C PHE A 27 3.68 -0.55 -2.03
N VAL A 28 4.86 -0.09 -2.42
CA VAL A 28 5.34 -0.13 -3.80
C VAL A 28 6.42 -1.21 -3.87
N PRO A 29 6.17 -2.34 -4.57
CA PRO A 29 7.20 -3.35 -4.78
C PRO A 29 8.31 -2.82 -5.70
N ASP A 30 9.55 -3.21 -5.43
CA ASP A 30 10.71 -2.83 -6.28
C ASP A 30 10.73 -3.65 -7.59
N ASP A 31 10.14 -4.85 -7.55
CA ASP A 31 9.95 -5.72 -8.72
C ASP A 31 8.59 -5.47 -9.39
N TYR A 32 8.37 -6.13 -10.54
CA TYR A 32 7.04 -6.15 -11.18
C TYR A 32 5.94 -6.63 -10.22
N GLY A 33 4.85 -5.88 -10.16
CA GLY A 33 3.58 -6.31 -9.57
C GLY A 33 2.77 -5.16 -9.03
N LYS A 34 1.65 -5.50 -8.38
CA LYS A 34 0.67 -4.51 -7.94
C LYS A 34 1.16 -3.71 -6.75
N VAL A 35 0.85 -2.42 -6.77
CA VAL A 35 0.96 -1.49 -5.66
C VAL A 35 -0.24 -1.66 -4.75
N VAL A 36 -0.03 -1.72 -3.44
CA VAL A 36 -1.11 -2.01 -2.49
C VAL A 36 -1.30 -0.85 -1.52
N LEU A 37 -2.52 -0.31 -1.46
CA LEU A 37 -2.94 0.61 -0.42
C LEU A 37 -3.55 -0.16 0.75
N PHE A 38 -2.86 -0.07 1.88
CA PHE A 38 -3.29 -0.66 3.15
C PHE A 38 -4.15 0.32 3.95
N PRO A 39 -5.11 -0.21 4.74
CA PRO A 39 -5.96 0.63 5.57
C PRO A 39 -5.14 1.33 6.66
N PRO A 40 -5.60 2.52 7.14
CA PRO A 40 -4.85 3.37 8.06
C PRO A 40 -4.60 2.76 9.44
N ASP A 41 -5.38 1.77 9.84
CA ASP A 41 -5.24 1.04 11.09
C ASP A 41 -4.13 -0.02 11.04
N LEU A 42 -3.55 -0.30 9.87
CA LEU A 42 -2.45 -1.26 9.74
C LEU A 42 -1.09 -0.56 9.95
N PRO A 43 -0.31 -0.94 10.97
CA PRO A 43 1.02 -0.38 11.15
C PRO A 43 2.01 -0.95 10.11
N PRO A 44 3.07 -0.21 9.75
CA PRO A 44 4.10 -0.64 8.80
C PRO A 44 4.69 -2.03 9.08
N SER A 45 4.93 -2.35 10.36
CA SER A 45 5.45 -3.66 10.78
C SER A 45 4.55 -4.82 10.38
N SER A 46 3.23 -4.65 10.51
CA SER A 46 2.23 -5.63 10.07
C SER A 46 2.13 -5.71 8.54
N ILE A 47 2.37 -4.59 7.84
CA ILE A 47 2.38 -4.57 6.38
C ILE A 47 3.51 -5.46 5.84
N PHE A 48 4.74 -5.35 6.36
CA PHE A 48 5.83 -6.22 5.87
C PHE A 48 5.62 -7.71 6.14
N GLN A 49 4.75 -8.07 7.07
CA GLN A 49 4.38 -9.46 7.36
C GLN A 49 3.14 -9.93 6.59
N HIS A 50 2.44 -9.02 5.90
CA HIS A 50 1.20 -9.31 5.18
C HIS A 50 1.46 -10.14 3.92
N PRO A 51 0.59 -11.11 3.53
CA PRO A 51 0.81 -11.96 2.36
C PRO A 51 1.05 -11.21 1.03
N MET A 52 0.56 -9.97 0.90
CA MET A 52 0.72 -9.16 -0.33
C MET A 52 2.10 -8.50 -0.47
N SER A 53 2.87 -8.43 0.62
CA SER A 53 4.16 -7.71 0.72
C SER A 53 5.26 -8.58 1.33
N ARG A 54 4.93 -9.62 2.08
CA ARG A 54 5.88 -10.52 2.72
C ARG A 54 6.72 -11.25 1.68
N GLY A 55 8.04 -11.14 1.81
CA GLY A 55 8.99 -11.78 0.90
C GLY A 55 9.17 -11.02 -0.42
N ARG A 56 8.58 -9.82 -0.56
CA ARG A 56 8.82 -8.91 -1.68
C ARG A 56 9.68 -7.75 -1.22
N SER A 57 10.61 -7.33 -2.06
CA SER A 57 11.34 -6.06 -1.89
C SER A 57 10.43 -4.90 -2.30
N GLY A 58 10.55 -3.77 -1.62
CA GLY A 58 9.71 -2.61 -1.84
C GLY A 58 9.85 -1.57 -0.74
N HIS A 59 9.13 -0.46 -0.90
CA HIS A 59 9.10 0.64 0.05
C HIS A 59 7.68 1.05 0.41
N LEU A 60 7.54 1.69 1.58
CA LEU A 60 6.26 2.19 2.09
C LEU A 60 6.19 3.71 1.96
N ILE A 61 5.05 4.19 1.45
CA ILE A 61 4.76 5.61 1.32
C ILE A 61 3.67 5.98 2.34
N GLY A 62 4.04 6.77 3.33
CA GLY A 62 3.11 7.33 4.32
C GLY A 62 2.22 8.43 3.74
N SER A 63 1.16 8.76 4.47
CA SER A 63 0.44 10.02 4.32
C SER A 63 1.26 11.08 5.05
N ALA A 64 2.01 11.90 4.30
CA ALA A 64 2.61 13.12 4.85
C ALA A 64 1.54 14.16 5.18
#